data_AF-A0A7W6SN08-F1
#
_entry.id   AF-A0A7W6SN08-F1
#
_cell.length_a   1.000
_cell.length_b   1.000
_cell.length_c   1.000
_cell.angle_alpha   90.00
_cell.angle_beta   90.00
_cell.angle_gamma   90.00
#
_symmetry.space_group_name_H-M   'P 1'
#
loop_
_entity.id
_entity.type
_entity.pdbx_description
1 polymer ?
#
loop_
_entity_poly.entity_id
_entity_poly.type
_entity_poly.pdbx_seq_one_letter_code
_entity_poly.pdbx_strand_id
1 'polypeptide(L)'
;MRVAVLRQFTAALICVLIFTTTLGVSSRAAEGLRGYRAPIGESSISGISSGAFMAVQFGTAWSSVIKGVGVVAGGPYWCAKADALDAAIWYWGPIWRATGACMKGPASGLDPKDFTAKADAKAAAGEIDPLSNVGRQKIYLFHGYNDAVVDKAATDAAADFYRHYLGDANRGNLFYQATLGAGHSFVVTKQGAPGLNECKANAEPYIDQCGYDQAGVILQHIYGRLNPPGPAQLAGSVKSFDQSIYTTPHLPDALSMGDTGYVFVPQDCEQGSPCRVHVALHGCKQDVADIGRKFVDEAGYNAWADTNHLIILYPQTKTSSYWPSNPQACWDWWSYVDHQDSYVTKSGSQIKAIKAMLDALTAGAAAPAGATAPSLSAPQSLTVIDTSDSSAGLAWSSVGDVTTYRVWRAGPDGAFQAIGDVTGASFGDSGLAPQTTYRWRVSVILNGAAGPSSDDATGTTRSTPPRCDDPGSCPIAK
;
A
#
# COMPACT_ATOMS: atom_id res chain seq x y z
N MET A 1 -90.12 -49.84 20.53
CA MET A 1 -88.81 -49.92 21.23
C MET A 1 -88.00 -48.68 20.88
N ARG A 2 -87.86 -47.81 21.88
CA ARG A 2 -86.91 -46.68 22.08
C ARG A 2 -86.68 -45.67 20.95
N VAL A 3 -87.44 -44.58 21.04
CA VAL A 3 -87.12 -43.23 20.55
C VAL A 3 -86.94 -42.31 21.77
N ALA A 4 -85.96 -41.41 21.67
CA ALA A 4 -85.68 -40.22 22.49
C ALA A 4 -85.19 -40.42 23.95
N VAL A 5 -84.05 -39.81 24.30
CA VAL A 5 -83.98 -38.43 24.84
C VAL A 5 -82.51 -37.97 24.92
N LEU A 6 -82.32 -36.71 24.54
CA LEU A 6 -81.13 -35.86 24.61
C LEU A 6 -80.41 -35.87 25.97
N ARG A 7 -79.07 -35.80 25.96
CA ARG A 7 -78.29 -35.15 27.03
C ARG A 7 -77.19 -34.28 26.42
N GLN A 8 -77.30 -32.98 26.71
CA GLN A 8 -76.31 -31.95 26.44
C GLN A 8 -75.05 -32.17 27.31
N PHE A 9 -73.88 -31.99 26.71
CA PHE A 9 -72.67 -31.62 27.45
C PHE A 9 -71.97 -30.49 26.70
N THR A 10 -71.99 -29.31 27.33
CA THR A 10 -71.25 -28.11 26.99
C THR A 10 -69.76 -28.33 27.27
N ALA A 11 -68.92 -28.19 26.24
CA ALA A 11 -67.47 -28.13 26.41
C ALA A 11 -67.01 -26.67 26.28
N ALA A 12 -66.55 -26.11 27.39
CA ALA A 12 -65.99 -24.77 27.47
C ALA A 12 -64.59 -24.74 26.83
N LEU A 13 -64.38 -23.80 25.89
CA LEU A 13 -63.10 -23.57 25.22
C LEU A 13 -62.20 -22.72 26.15
N ILE A 14 -61.15 -23.32 26.71
CA ILE A 14 -60.11 -22.60 27.46
C ILE A 14 -59.03 -22.18 26.45
N CYS A 15 -58.99 -20.89 26.10
CA CYS A 15 -57.89 -20.29 25.34
C CYS A 15 -56.66 -20.13 26.25
N VAL A 16 -55.68 -21.00 26.10
CA VAL A 16 -54.35 -20.84 26.70
C VAL A 16 -53.57 -19.85 25.83
N LEU A 17 -53.38 -18.62 26.33
CA LEU A 17 -52.47 -17.63 25.78
C LEU A 17 -51.03 -18.03 26.10
N ILE A 18 -50.33 -18.61 25.13
CA ILE A 18 -48.88 -18.82 25.19
C ILE A 18 -48.23 -17.46 24.92
N PHE A 19 -47.72 -16.81 25.97
CA PHE A 19 -46.80 -15.68 25.83
C PHE A 19 -45.45 -16.22 25.34
N THR A 20 -45.21 -16.18 24.04
CA THR A 20 -43.86 -16.32 23.49
C THR A 20 -43.10 -15.03 23.77
N THR A 21 -42.22 -15.06 24.77
CA THR A 21 -41.19 -14.03 24.93
C THR A 21 -40.23 -14.13 23.75
N THR A 22 -40.47 -13.33 22.71
CA THR A 22 -39.48 -13.09 21.67
C THR A 22 -38.31 -12.36 22.32
N LEU A 23 -37.25 -13.11 22.66
CA LEU A 23 -35.94 -12.54 22.85
C LEU A 23 -35.54 -11.91 21.52
N GLY A 24 -35.79 -10.60 21.39
CA GLY A 24 -35.31 -9.80 20.28
C GLY A 24 -33.79 -9.81 20.32
N VAL A 25 -33.19 -10.75 19.58
CA VAL A 25 -31.79 -10.63 19.17
C VAL A 25 -31.76 -9.39 18.29
N SER A 26 -31.30 -8.27 18.85
CA SER A 26 -30.95 -7.11 18.05
C SER A 26 -29.79 -7.54 17.16
N SER A 27 -30.07 -7.90 15.91
CA SER A 27 -29.04 -7.99 14.89
C SER A 27 -28.46 -6.58 14.77
N ARG A 28 -27.30 -6.33 15.38
CA ARG A 28 -26.51 -5.16 14.99
C ARG A 28 -26.28 -5.30 13.49
N ALA A 29 -26.77 -4.34 12.71
CA ALA A 29 -26.48 -4.30 11.29
C ALA A 29 -24.96 -4.33 11.12
N ALA A 30 -24.48 -5.12 10.14
CA ALA A 30 -23.10 -5.08 9.68
C ALA A 30 -22.68 -3.61 9.42
N GLU A 31 -21.71 -3.11 10.19
CA GLU A 31 -21.30 -1.71 10.08
C GLU A 31 -20.24 -1.58 8.98
N GLY A 32 -20.66 -1.04 7.83
CA GLY A 32 -19.76 -0.72 6.73
C GLY A 32 -18.95 0.55 6.97
N LEU A 33 -18.04 0.84 6.05
CA LEU A 33 -17.25 2.06 6.04
C LEU A 33 -18.14 3.28 5.81
N ARG A 34 -17.90 4.32 6.61
CA ARG A 34 -18.45 5.67 6.42
C ARG A 34 -17.77 6.35 5.22
N GLY A 35 -18.54 7.13 4.46
CA GLY A 35 -17.99 8.02 3.44
C GLY A 35 -17.45 9.33 4.01
N TYR A 36 -16.29 9.75 3.51
CA TYR A 36 -15.59 10.97 3.89
C TYR A 36 -15.38 11.90 2.69
N ARG A 37 -15.04 13.16 2.97
CA ARG A 37 -14.66 14.14 1.94
C ARG A 37 -13.23 13.89 1.47
N ALA A 38 -13.00 12.73 0.86
CA ALA A 38 -11.71 12.33 0.37
C ALA A 38 -11.77 12.10 -1.15
N PRO A 39 -11.24 13.02 -1.99
CA PRO A 39 -11.22 12.83 -3.43
C PRO A 39 -10.44 11.56 -3.78
N ILE A 40 -11.09 10.64 -4.51
CA ILE A 40 -10.49 9.33 -4.80
C ILE A 40 -9.18 9.43 -5.60
N GLY A 41 -9.00 10.47 -6.43
CA GLY A 41 -7.75 10.69 -7.16
C GLY A 41 -6.54 11.07 -6.29
N GLU A 42 -6.76 11.39 -5.01
CA GLU A 42 -5.70 11.67 -4.03
C GLU A 42 -5.35 10.43 -3.19
N SER A 43 -5.91 9.28 -3.53
CA SER A 43 -5.65 8.03 -2.84
C SER A 43 -4.29 7.43 -3.19
N SER A 44 -3.73 6.66 -2.28
CA SER A 44 -2.49 5.92 -2.52
C SER A 44 -2.53 4.55 -1.83
N ILE A 45 -1.57 3.69 -2.16
CA ILE A 45 -1.52 2.33 -1.62
C ILE A 45 -0.08 1.93 -1.31
N SER A 46 0.13 1.15 -0.27
CA SER A 46 1.41 0.50 -0.02
C SER A 46 1.22 -0.87 0.61
N GLY A 47 2.27 -1.67 0.62
CA GLY A 47 2.28 -2.89 1.39
C GLY A 47 3.65 -3.51 1.54
N ILE A 48 3.69 -4.60 2.31
CA ILE A 48 4.86 -5.44 2.56
C ILE A 48 4.62 -6.84 1.99
N SER A 49 5.65 -7.47 1.42
CA SER A 49 5.59 -8.88 0.99
C SER A 49 4.46 -9.13 -0.02
N SER A 50 3.57 -10.09 0.20
CA SER A 50 2.35 -10.27 -0.63
C SER A 50 1.50 -9.01 -0.74
N GLY A 51 1.43 -8.19 0.32
CA GLY A 51 0.74 -6.90 0.30
C GLY A 51 1.43 -5.89 -0.63
N ALA A 52 2.76 -5.98 -0.78
CA ALA A 52 3.50 -5.18 -1.76
C ALA A 52 3.22 -5.64 -3.20
N PHE A 53 3.18 -6.95 -3.46
CA PHE A 53 2.74 -7.47 -4.77
C PHE A 53 1.31 -7.00 -5.09
N MET A 54 0.39 -7.10 -4.14
CA MET A 54 -0.97 -6.59 -4.30
C MET A 54 -1.02 -5.08 -4.50
N ALA A 55 -0.17 -4.30 -3.81
CA ALA A 55 -0.08 -2.85 -4.03
C ALA A 55 0.37 -2.50 -5.46
N VAL A 56 1.32 -3.25 -6.03
CA VAL A 56 1.74 -3.12 -7.44
C VAL A 56 0.58 -3.49 -8.38
N GLN A 57 -0.10 -4.61 -8.13
CA GLN A 57 -1.24 -5.06 -8.94
C GLN A 57 -2.39 -4.04 -8.93
N PHE A 58 -2.82 -3.62 -7.74
CA PHE A 58 -3.89 -2.64 -7.55
C PHE A 58 -3.52 -1.28 -8.13
N GLY A 59 -2.31 -0.79 -7.81
CA GLY A 59 -1.80 0.50 -8.27
C GLY A 59 -1.65 0.58 -9.79
N THR A 60 -1.41 -0.56 -10.46
CA THR A 60 -1.42 -0.67 -11.92
C THR A 60 -2.85 -0.74 -12.47
N ALA A 61 -3.69 -1.61 -11.89
CA ALA A 61 -5.06 -1.86 -12.34
C ALA A 61 -5.96 -0.62 -12.26
N TRP A 62 -5.84 0.14 -11.17
CA TRP A 62 -6.60 1.34 -10.86
C TRP A 62 -5.73 2.61 -10.84
N SER A 63 -4.72 2.65 -11.71
CA SER A 63 -3.73 3.74 -11.75
C SER A 63 -4.31 5.14 -11.97
N SER A 64 -5.54 5.26 -12.49
CA SER A 64 -6.24 6.55 -12.65
C SER A 64 -6.65 7.20 -11.33
N VAL A 65 -6.81 6.41 -10.25
CA VAL A 65 -7.22 6.90 -8.92
C VAL A 65 -6.15 6.71 -7.85
N ILE A 66 -4.94 6.29 -8.24
CA ILE A 66 -3.84 6.06 -7.31
C ILE A 66 -2.68 6.98 -7.64
N LYS A 67 -2.40 7.89 -6.71
CA LYS A 67 -1.34 8.91 -6.80
C LYS A 67 0.05 8.34 -6.58
N GLY A 68 0.17 7.27 -5.80
CA GLY A 68 1.45 6.65 -5.53
C GLY A 68 1.34 5.26 -4.91
N VAL A 69 2.44 4.51 -5.03
CA VAL A 69 2.56 3.11 -4.60
C VAL A 69 3.83 2.93 -3.76
N GLY A 70 3.68 2.34 -2.58
CA GLY A 70 4.80 1.90 -1.74
C GLY A 70 4.99 0.38 -1.79
N VAL A 71 6.18 -0.07 -2.16
CA VAL A 71 6.52 -1.49 -2.35
C VAL A 71 7.63 -1.87 -1.38
N VAL A 72 7.29 -2.56 -0.30
CA VAL A 72 8.26 -3.04 0.70
C VAL A 72 8.45 -4.55 0.53
N ALA A 73 9.67 -4.99 0.22
CA ALA A 73 10.01 -6.41 0.02
C ALA A 73 9.01 -7.17 -0.89
N GLY A 74 8.57 -6.52 -1.97
CA GLY A 74 7.68 -7.07 -2.99
C GLY A 74 8.39 -7.30 -4.32
N GLY A 75 7.60 -7.58 -5.34
CA GLY A 75 8.10 -7.80 -6.70
C GLY A 75 7.18 -7.24 -7.79
N PRO A 76 7.48 -7.56 -9.07
CA PRO A 76 6.85 -6.92 -10.22
C PRO A 76 5.40 -7.37 -10.42
N TYR A 77 4.68 -6.59 -11.23
CA TYR A 77 3.34 -6.94 -11.71
C TYR A 77 3.31 -8.33 -12.33
N TRP A 78 2.32 -9.16 -11.97
CA TRP A 78 2.12 -10.51 -12.54
C TRP A 78 3.34 -11.45 -12.38
N CYS A 79 4.11 -11.31 -11.29
CA CYS A 79 5.35 -12.08 -11.09
C CYS A 79 5.14 -13.60 -11.13
N ALA A 80 4.11 -14.13 -10.46
CA ALA A 80 3.83 -15.57 -10.47
C ALA A 80 3.35 -16.11 -11.83
N LYS A 81 3.10 -15.21 -12.80
CA LYS A 81 2.67 -15.49 -14.17
C LYS A 81 1.46 -16.41 -14.28
N ALA A 82 0.55 -16.35 -13.32
CA ALA A 82 -0.60 -17.23 -13.30
C ALA A 82 -1.56 -16.90 -14.46
N ASP A 83 -2.07 -17.95 -15.10
CA ASP A 83 -3.05 -17.86 -16.17
C ASP A 83 -4.00 -19.07 -16.18
N ALA A 84 -4.98 -19.07 -17.08
CA ALA A 84 -5.99 -20.13 -17.14
C ALA A 84 -5.44 -21.48 -17.65
N LEU A 85 -4.27 -21.50 -18.31
CA LEU A 85 -3.63 -22.74 -18.77
C LEU A 85 -3.02 -23.53 -17.61
N ASP A 86 -2.77 -22.88 -16.47
CA ASP A 86 -2.28 -23.53 -15.26
C ASP A 86 -3.24 -24.60 -14.73
N ALA A 87 -4.53 -24.57 -15.13
CA ALA A 87 -5.49 -25.63 -14.86
C ALA A 87 -5.00 -27.01 -15.36
N ALA A 88 -4.25 -27.06 -16.47
CA ALA A 88 -3.71 -28.30 -17.04
C ALA A 88 -2.65 -28.96 -16.15
N ILE A 89 -2.01 -28.19 -15.26
CA ILE A 89 -1.03 -28.67 -14.28
C ILE A 89 -1.55 -28.52 -12.85
N TRP A 90 -2.89 -28.52 -12.68
CA TRP A 90 -3.55 -28.40 -11.39
C TRP A 90 -3.05 -27.20 -10.58
N TYR A 91 -2.76 -26.08 -11.25
CA TYR A 91 -2.31 -24.82 -10.67
C TYR A 91 -1.01 -24.88 -9.85
N TRP A 92 -0.15 -25.86 -10.10
CA TRP A 92 1.18 -25.91 -9.49
C TRP A 92 2.15 -24.85 -10.05
N GLY A 93 1.99 -24.47 -11.32
CA GLY A 93 2.88 -23.53 -12.01
C GLY A 93 3.02 -22.17 -11.31
N PRO A 94 1.91 -21.50 -10.95
CA PRO A 94 1.95 -20.24 -10.20
C PRO A 94 2.66 -20.39 -8.86
N ILE A 95 2.40 -21.48 -8.12
CA ILE A 95 3.01 -21.74 -6.82
C ILE A 95 4.54 -21.88 -6.97
N TRP A 96 5.01 -22.63 -7.97
CA TRP A 96 6.44 -22.79 -8.23
C TRP A 96 7.12 -21.50 -8.66
N ARG A 97 6.45 -20.66 -9.46
CA ARG A 97 7.00 -19.36 -9.88
C ARG A 97 7.02 -18.36 -8.72
N ALA A 98 5.96 -18.35 -7.91
CA ALA A 98 5.85 -17.54 -6.71
C ALA A 98 6.93 -17.90 -5.69
N THR A 99 7.02 -19.17 -5.29
CA THR A 99 8.01 -19.64 -4.30
C THR A 99 9.44 -19.78 -4.85
N GLY A 100 9.57 -19.84 -6.18
CA GLY A 100 10.83 -19.83 -6.92
C GLY A 100 11.24 -18.40 -7.28
N ALA A 101 11.27 -18.06 -8.56
CA ALA A 101 11.86 -16.81 -9.08
C ALA A 101 11.39 -15.55 -8.35
N CYS A 102 10.11 -15.45 -7.97
CA CYS A 102 9.57 -14.25 -7.33
C CYS A 102 9.96 -14.08 -5.85
N MET A 103 10.35 -15.14 -5.16
CA MET A 103 10.80 -15.08 -3.76
C MET A 103 12.29 -15.39 -3.60
N LYS A 104 12.88 -16.16 -4.51
CA LYS A 104 14.24 -16.70 -4.39
C LYS A 104 15.15 -16.28 -5.54
N GLY A 105 14.64 -15.53 -6.52
CA GLY A 105 15.39 -15.23 -7.74
C GLY A 105 15.76 -16.50 -8.52
N PRO A 106 16.80 -16.46 -9.37
CA PRO A 106 17.65 -15.31 -9.68
C PRO A 106 16.96 -14.29 -10.60
N ALA A 107 17.59 -13.13 -10.79
CA ALA A 107 17.13 -12.08 -11.71
C ALA A 107 16.87 -12.58 -13.15
N SER A 108 17.58 -13.62 -13.61
CA SER A 108 17.35 -14.22 -14.94
C SER A 108 15.98 -14.89 -15.09
N GLY A 109 15.28 -15.20 -13.98
CA GLY A 109 13.91 -15.69 -13.99
C GLY A 109 12.85 -14.59 -14.02
N LEU A 110 13.26 -13.32 -13.96
CA LEU A 110 12.40 -12.15 -13.76
C LEU A 110 12.59 -11.12 -14.89
N ASP A 111 12.34 -11.52 -16.14
CA ASP A 111 12.45 -10.61 -17.28
C ASP A 111 11.41 -9.46 -17.20
N PRO A 112 11.84 -8.19 -17.08
CA PRO A 112 10.93 -7.05 -17.05
C PRO A 112 10.01 -6.93 -18.28
N LYS A 113 10.41 -7.49 -19.42
CA LYS A 113 9.61 -7.49 -20.65
C LYS A 113 8.34 -8.32 -20.52
N ASP A 114 8.38 -9.41 -19.75
CA ASP A 114 7.19 -10.24 -19.55
C ASP A 114 6.12 -9.47 -18.77
N PHE A 115 6.54 -8.75 -17.73
CA PHE A 115 5.64 -8.00 -16.85
C PHE A 115 5.06 -6.78 -17.56
N THR A 116 5.88 -6.06 -18.33
CA THR A 116 5.44 -4.90 -19.12
C THR A 116 4.54 -5.32 -20.27
N ALA A 117 4.90 -6.36 -21.04
CA ALA A 117 4.05 -6.89 -22.11
C ALA A 117 2.69 -7.38 -21.58
N LYS A 118 2.65 -7.98 -20.39
CA LYS A 118 1.40 -8.38 -19.74
C LYS A 118 0.54 -7.17 -19.40
N ALA A 119 1.10 -6.18 -18.73
CA ALA A 119 0.39 -4.97 -18.36
C ALA A 119 -0.12 -4.24 -19.62
N ASP A 120 0.70 -4.10 -20.66
CA ASP A 120 0.32 -3.48 -21.93
C ASP A 120 -0.86 -4.20 -22.58
N ALA A 121 -0.84 -5.54 -22.61
CA ALA A 121 -1.95 -6.33 -23.14
C ALA A 121 -3.24 -6.12 -22.33
N LYS A 122 -3.16 -6.11 -21.00
CA LYS A 122 -4.31 -5.87 -20.13
C LYS A 122 -4.85 -4.43 -20.24
N ALA A 123 -3.98 -3.45 -20.44
CA ALA A 123 -4.37 -2.07 -20.67
C ALA A 123 -5.05 -1.90 -22.04
N ALA A 124 -4.50 -2.52 -23.08
CA ALA A 124 -5.09 -2.52 -24.42
C ALA A 124 -6.48 -3.20 -24.44
N ALA A 125 -6.68 -4.22 -23.60
CA ALA A 125 -7.97 -4.88 -23.41
C ALA A 125 -8.97 -4.08 -22.53
N GLY A 126 -8.53 -2.97 -21.90
CA GLY A 126 -9.34 -2.19 -20.97
C GLY A 126 -9.57 -2.87 -19.61
N GLU A 127 -8.86 -3.97 -19.32
CA GLU A 127 -8.95 -4.71 -18.06
C GLU A 127 -8.23 -3.99 -16.91
N ILE A 128 -7.29 -3.11 -17.24
CA ILE A 128 -6.63 -2.16 -16.34
C ILE A 128 -6.68 -0.74 -16.93
N ASP A 129 -6.36 0.26 -16.11
CA ASP A 129 -6.23 1.65 -16.55
C ASP A 129 -5.07 1.86 -17.55
N PRO A 130 -5.12 2.92 -18.38
CA PRO A 130 -4.01 3.29 -19.25
C PRO A 130 -2.70 3.49 -18.48
N LEU A 131 -1.61 2.88 -18.95
CA LEU A 131 -0.32 2.86 -18.27
C LEU A 131 0.40 4.23 -18.28
N SER A 132 -0.08 5.19 -19.08
CA SER A 132 0.31 6.60 -18.94
C SER A 132 -0.03 7.16 -17.56
N ASN A 133 -1.01 6.58 -16.86
CA ASN A 133 -1.33 6.96 -15.48
C ASN A 133 -0.26 6.45 -14.50
N VAL A 134 0.29 5.24 -14.71
CA VAL A 134 1.44 4.70 -13.95
C VAL A 134 2.65 5.62 -14.08
N GLY A 135 2.88 6.18 -15.28
CA GLY A 135 3.92 7.18 -15.53
C GLY A 135 3.85 8.45 -14.66
N ARG A 136 2.71 8.72 -14.01
CA ARG A 136 2.50 9.88 -13.12
C ARG A 136 2.55 9.54 -11.64
N GLN A 137 2.63 8.26 -11.28
CA GLN A 137 2.59 7.81 -9.90
C GLN A 137 3.92 8.08 -9.19
N LYS A 138 3.85 8.42 -7.89
CA LYS A 138 5.02 8.41 -6.99
C LYS A 138 5.28 7.00 -6.49
N ILE A 139 6.46 6.46 -6.75
CA ILE A 139 6.82 5.08 -6.44
C ILE A 139 7.91 5.06 -5.37
N TYR A 140 7.59 4.48 -4.21
CA TYR A 140 8.58 4.14 -3.19
C TYR A 140 8.86 2.64 -3.26
N LEU A 141 10.14 2.26 -3.32
CA LEU A 141 10.56 0.87 -3.18
C LEU A 141 11.50 0.72 -1.99
N PHE A 142 11.37 -0.41 -1.32
CA PHE A 142 12.27 -0.82 -0.24
C PHE A 142 12.62 -2.29 -0.34
N HIS A 143 13.88 -2.61 -0.10
CA HIS A 143 14.34 -3.97 0.13
C HIS A 143 15.24 -4.02 1.36
N GLY A 144 14.99 -4.97 2.27
CA GLY A 144 15.88 -5.19 3.41
C GLY A 144 17.17 -5.85 2.95
N TYR A 145 18.33 -5.31 3.31
CA TYR A 145 19.63 -5.87 2.92
C TYR A 145 19.84 -7.31 3.45
N ASN A 146 19.14 -7.69 4.52
CA ASN A 146 19.14 -9.02 5.13
C ASN A 146 17.84 -9.81 4.87
N ASP A 147 17.03 -9.40 3.88
CA ASP A 147 15.82 -10.13 3.51
C ASP A 147 16.18 -11.50 2.90
N ALA A 148 15.81 -12.56 3.62
CA ALA A 148 16.04 -13.96 3.23
C ALA A 148 14.77 -14.64 2.68
N VAL A 149 13.63 -13.93 2.71
CA VAL A 149 12.33 -14.48 2.34
C VAL A 149 12.04 -14.14 0.88
N VAL A 150 12.16 -12.87 0.51
CA VAL A 150 12.05 -12.37 -0.85
C VAL A 150 13.43 -11.88 -1.28
N ASP A 151 13.95 -12.42 -2.37
CA ASP A 151 15.23 -12.03 -2.93
C ASP A 151 15.17 -10.62 -3.54
N LYS A 152 16.26 -9.85 -3.41
CA LYS A 152 16.38 -8.50 -3.94
C LYS A 152 16.06 -8.40 -5.44
N ALA A 153 16.34 -9.44 -6.21
CA ALA A 153 16.02 -9.50 -7.63
C ALA A 153 14.53 -9.26 -7.92
N ALA A 154 13.63 -9.68 -7.03
CA ALA A 154 12.20 -9.42 -7.17
C ALA A 154 11.88 -7.93 -7.04
N THR A 155 12.40 -7.26 -6.01
CA THR A 155 12.19 -5.82 -5.83
C THR A 155 12.89 -5.01 -6.92
N ASP A 156 14.04 -5.46 -7.40
CA ASP A 156 14.73 -4.87 -8.56
C ASP A 156 13.89 -4.96 -9.83
N ALA A 157 13.27 -6.12 -10.10
CA ALA A 157 12.35 -6.27 -11.23
C ALA A 157 11.11 -5.38 -11.10
N ALA A 158 10.61 -5.13 -9.87
CA ALA A 158 9.55 -4.15 -9.64
C ALA A 158 10.02 -2.72 -9.96
N ALA A 159 11.25 -2.36 -9.57
CA ALA A 159 11.83 -1.06 -9.92
C ALA A 159 11.94 -0.89 -11.44
N ASP A 160 12.37 -1.94 -12.16
CA ASP A 160 12.48 -1.92 -13.61
C ASP A 160 11.12 -1.82 -14.32
N PHE A 161 10.10 -2.52 -13.80
CA PHE A 161 8.71 -2.36 -14.26
C PHE A 161 8.24 -0.91 -14.16
N TYR A 162 8.46 -0.23 -13.03
CA TYR A 162 8.06 1.16 -12.88
C TYR A 162 8.92 2.12 -13.72
N ARG A 163 10.24 1.91 -13.79
CA ARG A 163 11.14 2.73 -14.62
C ARG A 163 10.71 2.71 -16.09
N HIS A 164 10.24 1.57 -16.59
CA HIS A 164 9.72 1.46 -17.95
C HIS A 164 8.60 2.47 -18.23
N TYR A 165 7.60 2.57 -17.35
CA TYR A 165 6.45 3.46 -17.53
C TYR A 165 6.69 4.91 -17.11
N LEU A 166 7.59 5.15 -16.16
CA LEU A 166 7.99 6.51 -15.76
C LEU A 166 8.79 7.18 -16.88
N GLY A 167 9.69 6.42 -17.53
CA GLY A 167 10.64 6.94 -18.51
C GLY A 167 11.58 8.00 -17.91
N ASP A 168 12.44 8.57 -18.76
CA ASP A 168 13.42 9.57 -18.32
C ASP A 168 12.77 10.84 -17.77
N ALA A 169 11.62 11.23 -18.35
CA ALA A 169 10.90 12.45 -17.98
C ALA A 169 10.34 12.40 -16.56
N ASN A 170 9.94 11.21 -16.06
CA ASN A 170 9.39 11.07 -14.71
C ASN A 170 10.25 10.17 -13.81
N ARG A 171 11.53 9.95 -14.14
CA ARG A 171 12.45 9.12 -13.33
C ARG A 171 12.50 9.54 -11.86
N GLY A 172 12.35 10.84 -11.60
CA GLY A 172 12.30 11.42 -10.25
C GLY A 172 11.07 11.04 -9.44
N ASN A 173 10.08 10.38 -10.02
CA ASN A 173 8.95 9.86 -9.25
C ASN A 173 9.29 8.58 -8.48
N LEU A 174 10.44 7.96 -8.72
CA LEU A 174 10.86 6.72 -8.07
C LEU A 174 11.97 6.97 -7.06
N PHE A 175 11.76 6.55 -5.81
CA PHE A 175 12.81 6.45 -4.80
C PHE A 175 12.96 4.98 -4.37
N TYR A 176 14.19 4.48 -4.31
CA TYR A 176 14.49 3.10 -3.93
C TYR A 176 15.57 3.05 -2.84
N GLN A 177 15.22 2.44 -1.71
CA GLN A 177 16.08 2.18 -0.56
C GLN A 177 16.36 0.68 -0.42
N ALA A 178 17.63 0.26 -0.48
CA ALA A 178 18.02 -1.15 -0.38
C ALA A 178 19.23 -1.41 0.54
N THR A 179 19.61 -0.43 1.37
CA THR A 179 20.87 -0.43 2.14
C THR A 179 20.66 -0.59 3.64
N LEU A 180 19.43 -0.49 4.14
CA LEU A 180 19.15 -0.78 5.54
C LEU A 180 19.31 -2.27 5.80
N GLY A 181 20.02 -2.62 6.88
CA GLY A 181 20.27 -4.01 7.31
C GLY A 181 19.04 -4.80 7.77
N ALA A 182 17.85 -4.39 7.34
CA ALA A 182 16.58 -5.01 7.67
C ALA A 182 16.46 -6.41 7.08
N GLY A 183 15.76 -7.32 7.78
CA GLY A 183 15.31 -8.58 7.19
C GLY A 183 14.02 -8.41 6.39
N HIS A 184 13.28 -9.49 6.19
CA HIS A 184 11.97 -9.46 5.57
C HIS A 184 10.92 -8.87 6.52
N SER A 185 10.75 -7.56 6.53
CA SER A 185 9.84 -6.91 7.46
C SER A 185 9.40 -5.54 7.00
N PHE A 186 8.27 -5.09 7.57
CA PHE A 186 7.95 -3.68 7.61
C PHE A 186 8.71 -3.04 8.77
N VAL A 187 9.56 -2.05 8.50
CA VAL A 187 10.46 -1.52 9.53
C VAL A 187 9.93 -0.26 10.17
N VAL A 188 10.20 -0.07 11.47
CA VAL A 188 9.63 1.01 12.26
C VAL A 188 10.69 1.81 13.03
N THR A 189 10.32 3.00 13.47
CA THR A 189 11.16 3.92 14.25
C THR A 189 11.45 3.44 15.67
N LYS A 190 10.63 2.52 16.19
CA LYS A 190 10.77 1.99 17.55
C LYS A 190 12.10 1.26 17.71
N GLN A 191 12.58 1.20 18.95
CA GLN A 191 13.76 0.44 19.39
C GLN A 191 13.50 -0.09 20.81
N GLY A 192 13.87 -1.35 21.07
CA GLY A 192 13.67 -2.00 22.37
C GLY A 192 12.20 -2.21 22.79
N ALA A 193 11.24 -2.03 21.88
CA ALA A 193 9.82 -2.27 22.13
C ALA A 193 9.52 -3.78 22.24
N PRO A 194 8.72 -4.21 23.23
CA PRO A 194 8.36 -5.62 23.38
C PRO A 194 7.44 -6.09 22.26
N GLY A 195 7.67 -7.32 21.78
CA GLY A 195 6.79 -7.97 20.81
C GLY A 195 6.96 -7.50 19.35
N LEU A 196 8.06 -6.82 19.03
CA LEU A 196 8.58 -6.56 17.68
C LEU A 196 9.99 -7.15 17.57
N ASN A 197 10.46 -7.44 16.36
CA ASN A 197 11.77 -8.08 16.19
C ASN A 197 12.91 -7.07 16.03
N GLU A 198 14.14 -7.53 16.28
CA GLU A 198 15.33 -6.79 15.85
C GLU A 198 15.38 -6.59 14.33
N CYS A 199 16.08 -5.55 13.88
CA CYS A 199 16.07 -5.11 12.48
C CYS A 199 16.33 -6.22 11.44
N LYS A 200 17.28 -7.15 11.67
CA LYS A 200 17.64 -8.21 10.71
C LYS A 200 16.68 -9.41 10.68
N ALA A 201 15.60 -9.39 11.44
CA ALA A 201 14.78 -10.58 11.60
C ALA A 201 13.99 -10.91 10.32
N ASN A 202 13.79 -12.21 10.10
CA ASN A 202 12.99 -12.74 8.99
C ASN A 202 11.85 -13.60 9.57
N ALA A 203 11.21 -13.10 10.63
CA ALA A 203 10.28 -13.87 11.46
C ALA A 203 9.05 -13.04 11.87
N GLU A 204 7.97 -13.73 12.27
CA GLU A 204 6.77 -13.10 12.84
C GLU A 204 7.14 -12.20 14.02
N PRO A 205 6.53 -11.00 14.15
CA PRO A 205 5.38 -10.51 13.39
C PRO A 205 5.73 -9.83 12.04
N TYR A 206 6.97 -9.98 11.55
CA TYR A 206 7.50 -9.29 10.35
C TYR A 206 7.36 -7.76 10.43
N ILE A 207 7.51 -7.24 11.65
CA ILE A 207 7.58 -5.82 11.96
C ILE A 207 8.81 -5.61 12.82
N ASP A 208 9.80 -4.90 12.26
CA ASP A 208 11.13 -4.85 12.86
C ASP A 208 11.52 -3.43 13.27
N GLN A 209 12.11 -3.33 14.45
CA GLN A 209 12.51 -2.08 15.07
C GLN A 209 13.91 -1.65 14.61
N CYS A 210 13.96 -1.05 13.42
CA CYS A 210 15.19 -0.58 12.78
C CYS A 210 15.58 0.85 13.14
N GLY A 211 14.77 1.58 13.92
CA GLY A 211 14.98 3.02 14.11
C GLY A 211 14.76 3.82 12.82
N TYR A 212 13.96 3.30 11.89
CA TYR A 212 13.73 3.87 10.56
C TYR A 212 12.24 4.11 10.31
N ASP A 213 11.89 5.30 9.85
CA ASP A 213 10.49 5.70 9.64
C ASP A 213 9.96 5.32 8.24
N GLN A 214 9.72 4.05 8.01
CA GLN A 214 9.32 3.57 6.68
C GLN A 214 7.98 4.15 6.23
N ALA A 215 6.97 4.17 7.12
CA ALA A 215 5.68 4.78 6.82
C ALA A 215 5.82 6.28 6.50
N GLY A 216 6.61 7.03 7.28
CA GLY A 216 6.85 8.44 7.02
C GLY A 216 7.54 8.73 5.70
N VAL A 217 8.51 7.90 5.31
CA VAL A 217 9.21 8.04 4.03
C VAL A 217 8.27 7.69 2.86
N ILE A 218 7.48 6.61 2.96
CA ILE A 218 6.46 6.25 1.96
C ILE A 218 5.49 7.42 1.76
N LEU A 219 4.89 7.91 2.85
CA LEU A 219 3.87 8.95 2.78
C LEU A 219 4.43 10.27 2.26
N GLN A 220 5.62 10.68 2.70
CA GLN A 220 6.24 11.93 2.22
C GLN A 220 6.70 11.83 0.76
N HIS A 221 7.16 10.66 0.30
CA HIS A 221 7.48 10.47 -1.12
C HIS A 221 6.24 10.59 -2.00
N ILE A 222 5.08 10.10 -1.52
CA ILE A 222 3.82 10.15 -2.27
C ILE A 222 3.18 11.55 -2.24
N TYR A 223 3.14 12.18 -1.07
CA TYR A 223 2.35 13.40 -0.83
C TYR A 223 3.18 14.68 -0.76
N GLY A 224 4.52 14.59 -0.81
CA GLY A 224 5.42 15.69 -0.53
C GLY A 224 5.65 15.87 0.98
N ARG A 225 6.16 17.03 1.38
CA ARG A 225 6.44 17.30 2.80
C ARG A 225 5.14 17.26 3.60
N LEU A 226 5.13 16.42 4.64
CA LEU A 226 4.03 16.28 5.58
C LEU A 226 4.40 16.90 6.93
N ASN A 227 3.39 17.26 7.72
CA ASN A 227 3.60 17.60 9.12
C ASN A 227 4.17 16.37 9.85
N PRO A 228 5.16 16.55 10.73
CA PRO A 228 5.69 15.43 11.50
C PRO A 228 4.57 14.79 12.35
N PRO A 229 4.74 13.52 12.77
CA PRO A 229 3.82 12.87 13.69
C PRO A 229 3.63 13.68 14.98
N GLY A 230 2.39 13.68 15.47
CA GLY A 230 1.98 14.43 16.67
C GLY A 230 2.43 13.76 17.99
N PRO A 231 1.86 14.17 19.13
CA PRO A 231 2.14 13.56 20.42
C PRO A 231 1.83 12.05 20.44
N ALA A 232 2.37 11.33 21.41
CA ALA A 232 2.26 9.87 21.50
C ALA A 232 0.80 9.34 21.55
N GLN A 233 -0.15 10.17 22.02
CA GLN A 233 -1.57 9.84 21.98
C GLN A 233 -2.21 10.41 20.71
N LEU A 234 -2.74 9.52 19.87
CA LEU A 234 -3.47 9.88 18.65
C LEU A 234 -4.81 10.53 19.00
N ALA A 235 -5.18 11.58 18.26
CA ALA A 235 -6.48 12.24 18.35
C ALA A 235 -7.57 11.46 17.59
N GLY A 236 -7.18 10.85 16.46
CA GLY A 236 -8.00 9.92 15.69
C GLY A 236 -8.21 8.57 16.39
N SER A 237 -8.95 7.69 15.72
CA SER A 237 -9.26 6.37 16.25
C SER A 237 -9.20 5.28 15.17
N VAL A 238 -8.74 4.09 15.58
CA VAL A 238 -8.87 2.87 14.77
C VAL A 238 -10.25 2.29 14.99
N LYS A 239 -10.97 2.06 13.90
CA LYS A 239 -12.31 1.47 13.86
C LYS A 239 -12.27 0.16 13.08
N SER A 240 -13.00 -0.84 13.56
CA SER A 240 -13.30 -2.03 12.77
C SER A 240 -14.54 -1.81 11.90
N PHE A 241 -14.60 -2.46 10.74
CA PHE A 241 -15.79 -2.50 9.89
C PHE A 241 -16.03 -3.91 9.37
N ASP A 242 -17.27 -4.21 8.99
CA ASP A 242 -17.62 -5.47 8.34
C ASP A 242 -17.10 -5.49 6.90
N GLN A 243 -16.06 -6.27 6.69
CA GLN A 243 -15.39 -6.40 5.40
C GLN A 243 -16.21 -7.22 4.39
N SER A 244 -17.12 -8.08 4.87
CA SER A 244 -17.94 -8.96 4.01
C SER A 244 -18.88 -8.20 3.09
N ILE A 245 -19.25 -6.98 3.46
CA ILE A 245 -20.00 -6.05 2.62
C ILE A 245 -19.27 -5.82 1.29
N TYR A 246 -17.93 -5.78 1.32
CA TYR A 246 -17.09 -5.44 0.17
C TYR A 246 -16.60 -6.66 -0.62
N THR A 247 -16.86 -7.89 -0.15
CA THR A 247 -16.55 -9.12 -0.88
C THR A 247 -17.75 -9.65 -1.68
N THR A 248 -18.93 -9.03 -1.52
CA THR A 248 -20.18 -9.39 -2.20
C THR A 248 -20.02 -9.42 -3.73
N PRO A 249 -20.56 -10.42 -4.45
CA PRO A 249 -21.50 -11.46 -4.00
C PRO A 249 -20.84 -12.67 -3.31
N HIS A 250 -19.53 -12.67 -3.14
CA HIS A 250 -18.80 -13.77 -2.52
C HIS A 250 -18.75 -13.62 -1.00
N LEU A 251 -18.74 -14.75 -0.30
CA LEU A 251 -18.35 -14.80 1.09
C LEU A 251 -16.85 -14.47 1.22
N PRO A 252 -16.40 -13.77 2.27
CA PRO A 252 -14.98 -13.46 2.47
C PRO A 252 -14.06 -14.68 2.36
N ASP A 253 -14.49 -15.82 2.90
CA ASP A 253 -13.78 -17.10 2.84
C ASP A 253 -13.44 -17.54 1.41
N ALA A 254 -14.34 -17.32 0.46
CA ALA A 254 -14.10 -17.68 -0.94
C ALA A 254 -12.98 -16.85 -1.56
N LEU A 255 -12.72 -15.65 -1.02
CA LEU A 255 -11.66 -14.76 -1.48
C LEU A 255 -10.41 -14.82 -0.59
N SER A 256 -10.37 -15.70 0.43
CA SER A 256 -9.33 -15.72 1.48
C SER A 256 -9.19 -14.35 2.16
N MET A 257 -10.31 -13.66 2.36
CA MET A 257 -10.39 -12.37 3.04
C MET A 257 -11.08 -12.51 4.40
N GLY A 258 -10.64 -11.74 5.40
CA GLY A 258 -11.27 -11.74 6.73
C GLY A 258 -12.67 -11.11 6.71
N ASP A 259 -13.47 -11.38 7.74
CA ASP A 259 -14.79 -10.74 7.90
C ASP A 259 -14.69 -9.32 8.44
N THR A 260 -13.56 -8.95 9.06
CA THR A 260 -13.35 -7.65 9.69
C THR A 260 -12.13 -6.96 9.09
N GLY A 261 -12.31 -5.73 8.64
CA GLY A 261 -11.24 -4.82 8.27
C GLY A 261 -11.07 -3.71 9.30
N TYR A 262 -9.98 -2.94 9.19
CA TYR A 262 -9.73 -1.81 10.08
C TYR A 262 -9.48 -0.52 9.30
N VAL A 263 -9.83 0.61 9.90
CA VAL A 263 -9.56 1.94 9.36
C VAL A 263 -9.15 2.88 10.49
N PHE A 264 -8.04 3.58 10.32
CA PHE A 264 -7.70 4.71 11.18
C PHE A 264 -8.25 5.99 10.57
N VAL A 265 -9.03 6.74 11.36
CA VAL A 265 -9.60 8.01 10.93
C VAL A 265 -9.17 9.12 11.87
N PRO A 266 -8.42 10.12 11.39
CA PRO A 266 -8.12 11.33 12.14
C PRO A 266 -9.37 12.07 12.62
N GLN A 267 -9.26 12.76 13.76
CA GLN A 267 -10.41 13.42 14.40
C GLN A 267 -11.06 14.49 13.51
N ASP A 268 -10.26 15.22 12.73
CA ASP A 268 -10.73 16.25 11.80
C ASP A 268 -11.47 15.67 10.58
N CYS A 269 -11.05 14.52 10.07
CA CYS A 269 -11.76 13.75 9.04
C CYS A 269 -13.12 13.27 9.55
N GLU A 270 -13.19 12.80 10.81
CA GLU A 270 -14.47 12.45 11.45
C GLU A 270 -15.45 13.62 11.53
N GLN A 271 -14.91 14.83 11.73
CA GLN A 271 -15.66 16.09 11.78
C GLN A 271 -15.99 16.67 10.39
N GLY A 272 -15.59 16.00 9.30
CA GLY A 272 -15.94 16.38 7.93
C GLY A 272 -14.96 17.31 7.24
N SER A 273 -13.72 17.41 7.71
CA SER A 273 -12.63 18.07 6.97
C SER A 273 -12.30 17.30 5.69
N PRO A 274 -11.85 17.97 4.62
CA PRO A 274 -11.30 17.28 3.45
C PRO A 274 -10.08 16.44 3.84
N CYS A 275 -10.05 15.19 3.40
CA CYS A 275 -8.99 14.24 3.72
C CYS A 275 -8.52 13.47 2.48
N ARG A 276 -7.55 12.59 2.67
CA ARG A 276 -7.05 11.64 1.66
C ARG A 276 -7.13 10.23 2.22
N VAL A 277 -7.00 9.22 1.37
CA VAL A 277 -6.99 7.81 1.82
C VAL A 277 -5.69 7.14 1.39
N HIS A 278 -4.99 6.52 2.33
CA HIS A 278 -3.91 5.58 2.04
C HIS A 278 -4.36 4.18 2.40
N VAL A 279 -4.17 3.21 1.50
CA VAL A 279 -4.44 1.80 1.76
C VAL A 279 -3.12 1.13 2.17
N ALA A 280 -3.05 0.55 3.36
CA ALA A 280 -1.86 -0.13 3.88
C ALA A 280 -2.13 -1.64 3.95
N LEU A 281 -1.42 -2.41 3.12
CA LEU A 281 -1.59 -3.85 2.98
C LEU A 281 -0.50 -4.60 3.74
N HIS A 282 -0.92 -5.40 4.72
CA HIS A 282 -0.03 -6.29 5.46
C HIS A 282 0.50 -7.44 4.57
N GLY A 283 1.54 -8.14 5.03
CA GLY A 283 2.12 -9.30 4.35
C GLY A 283 1.48 -10.62 4.75
N CYS A 284 2.01 -11.72 4.22
CA CYS A 284 1.70 -13.06 4.71
C CYS A 284 2.01 -13.16 6.21
N LYS A 285 1.20 -13.92 6.97
CA LYS A 285 1.31 -14.09 8.44
C LYS A 285 1.25 -12.78 9.23
N GLN A 286 0.61 -11.75 8.66
CA GLN A 286 0.41 -10.46 9.31
C GLN A 286 -1.06 -10.04 9.37
N ASP A 287 -1.99 -10.96 9.06
CA ASP A 287 -3.39 -10.74 9.33
C ASP A 287 -3.67 -10.78 10.84
N VAL A 288 -4.87 -10.34 11.21
CA VAL A 288 -5.27 -10.24 12.62
C VAL A 288 -5.30 -11.59 13.33
N ALA A 289 -5.50 -12.71 12.64
CA ALA A 289 -5.46 -14.02 13.30
C ALA A 289 -4.03 -14.40 13.74
N ASP A 290 -3.01 -14.04 12.98
CA ASP A 290 -1.61 -14.38 13.26
C ASP A 290 -0.93 -13.40 14.23
N ILE A 291 -1.11 -12.10 14.05
CA ILE A 291 -0.36 -11.08 14.84
C ILE A 291 -1.25 -10.09 15.60
N GLY A 292 -2.56 -10.33 15.63
CA GLY A 292 -3.52 -9.34 16.11
C GLY A 292 -3.43 -8.05 15.28
N ARG A 293 -3.69 -6.91 15.90
CA ARG A 293 -3.62 -5.61 15.22
C ARG A 293 -2.22 -5.01 15.13
N LYS A 294 -1.15 -5.80 15.31
CA LYS A 294 0.23 -5.25 15.32
C LYS A 294 0.54 -4.46 14.04
N PHE A 295 0.18 -4.93 12.85
CA PHE A 295 0.40 -4.14 11.63
C PHE A 295 -0.38 -2.81 11.65
N VAL A 296 -1.63 -2.84 12.09
CA VAL A 296 -2.50 -1.65 12.20
C VAL A 296 -1.97 -0.64 13.21
N ASP A 297 -1.50 -1.12 14.36
CA ASP A 297 -1.15 -0.29 15.53
C ASP A 297 0.34 0.12 15.52
N GLU A 298 1.23 -0.66 14.90
CA GLU A 298 2.69 -0.55 15.03
C GLU A 298 3.42 -0.10 13.76
N ALA A 299 2.83 -0.24 12.56
CA ALA A 299 3.51 0.11 11.29
C ALA A 299 3.81 1.62 11.12
N GLY A 300 3.33 2.48 12.02
CA GLY A 300 3.68 3.90 12.08
C GLY A 300 2.82 4.82 11.21
N TYR A 301 1.97 4.29 10.32
CA TYR A 301 1.08 5.09 9.47
C TYR A 301 0.13 6.00 10.25
N ASN A 302 -0.49 5.50 11.33
CA ASN A 302 -1.52 6.25 12.06
C ASN A 302 -0.97 7.56 12.65
N ALA A 303 0.27 7.56 13.15
CA ALA A 303 0.90 8.74 13.74
C ALA A 303 1.15 9.85 12.72
N TRP A 304 1.50 9.48 11.48
CA TRP A 304 1.57 10.42 10.36
C TRP A 304 0.19 10.85 9.89
N ALA A 305 -0.77 9.93 9.84
CA ALA A 305 -2.12 10.23 9.40
C ALA A 305 -2.83 11.26 10.27
N ASP A 306 -2.63 11.18 11.59
CA ASP A 306 -3.29 12.00 12.60
C ASP A 306 -2.98 13.51 12.48
N THR A 307 -1.86 13.88 11.85
CA THR A 307 -1.45 15.28 11.65
C THR A 307 -1.55 15.76 10.20
N ASN A 308 -2.10 14.95 9.29
CA ASN A 308 -2.00 15.19 7.83
C ASN A 308 -3.29 14.94 7.03
N HIS A 309 -4.46 14.91 7.69
CA HIS A 309 -5.76 14.69 7.04
C HIS A 309 -5.77 13.41 6.19
N LEU A 310 -5.20 12.32 6.71
CA LEU A 310 -5.03 11.08 5.97
C LEU A 310 -5.72 9.93 6.72
N ILE A 311 -6.67 9.29 6.04
CA ILE A 311 -7.35 8.09 6.52
C ILE A 311 -6.49 6.89 6.09
N ILE A 312 -6.25 5.95 7.00
CA ILE A 312 -5.51 4.71 6.68
C ILE A 312 -6.47 3.53 6.67
N LEU A 313 -6.66 2.91 5.51
CA LEU A 313 -7.44 1.68 5.36
C LEU A 313 -6.51 0.47 5.49
N TYR A 314 -6.91 -0.50 6.33
CA TYR A 314 -6.22 -1.77 6.57
C TYR A 314 -7.15 -2.95 6.27
N PRO A 315 -7.32 -3.31 4.99
CA PRO A 315 -8.02 -4.53 4.60
C PRO A 315 -7.31 -5.76 5.20
N GLN A 316 -8.04 -6.83 5.49
CA GLN A 316 -7.50 -8.04 6.10
C GLN A 316 -7.72 -9.26 5.21
N THR A 317 -6.66 -10.03 4.98
CA THR A 317 -6.78 -11.39 4.45
C THR A 317 -7.02 -12.40 5.58
N LYS A 318 -7.22 -13.66 5.22
CA LYS A 318 -7.22 -14.80 6.15
C LYS A 318 -6.62 -16.01 5.47
N THR A 319 -6.28 -17.04 6.23
CA THR A 319 -5.84 -18.32 5.68
C THR A 319 -6.96 -19.00 4.87
N SER A 320 -6.58 -19.71 3.81
CA SER A 320 -7.47 -20.54 2.99
C SER A 320 -6.84 -21.89 2.69
N SER A 321 -7.65 -22.94 2.86
CA SER A 321 -7.30 -24.32 2.52
C SER A 321 -7.88 -24.76 1.17
N TYR A 322 -8.58 -23.89 0.46
CA TYR A 322 -9.01 -24.16 -0.93
C TYR A 322 -7.79 -24.33 -1.82
N TRP A 323 -7.92 -25.00 -2.97
CA TRP A 323 -6.78 -25.24 -3.86
C TRP A 323 -6.83 -24.31 -5.09
N PRO A 324 -5.74 -23.59 -5.43
CA PRO A 324 -4.48 -23.42 -4.68
C PRO A 324 -4.65 -22.83 -3.29
N SER A 325 -3.85 -23.29 -2.34
CA SER A 325 -3.99 -22.87 -0.94
C SER A 325 -3.24 -21.59 -0.61
N ASN A 326 -3.77 -20.89 0.39
CA ASN A 326 -3.17 -19.72 1.00
C ASN A 326 -3.04 -19.96 2.52
N PRO A 327 -2.15 -20.88 2.95
CA PRO A 327 -2.04 -21.22 4.37
C PRO A 327 -1.37 -20.12 5.21
N GLN A 328 -0.87 -19.07 4.58
CA GLN A 328 -0.12 -17.98 5.21
C GLN A 328 -0.88 -16.64 5.18
N ALA A 329 -2.18 -16.68 4.88
CA ALA A 329 -3.03 -15.49 4.79
C ALA A 329 -2.41 -14.37 3.93
N CYS A 330 -1.72 -14.71 2.85
CA CYS A 330 -1.19 -13.72 1.92
C CYS A 330 -2.31 -13.04 1.13
N TRP A 331 -1.98 -11.94 0.47
CA TRP A 331 -2.79 -11.39 -0.62
C TRP A 331 -2.66 -12.24 -1.89
N ASP A 332 -3.65 -12.19 -2.79
CA ASP A 332 -3.62 -12.95 -4.04
C ASP A 332 -2.67 -12.34 -5.06
N TRP A 333 -1.46 -12.91 -5.13
CA TRP A 333 -0.44 -12.58 -6.11
C TRP A 333 0.02 -13.79 -6.95
N TRP A 334 -0.65 -14.95 -6.79
CA TRP A 334 -0.42 -16.15 -7.59
C TRP A 334 -1.70 -16.82 -8.11
N SER A 335 -2.80 -16.06 -8.14
CA SER A 335 -4.12 -16.47 -8.63
C SER A 335 -4.72 -17.68 -7.90
N TYR A 336 -4.59 -17.68 -6.56
CA TYR A 336 -5.21 -18.74 -5.76
C TYR A 336 -6.72 -18.54 -5.58
N VAL A 337 -7.23 -17.32 -5.85
CA VAL A 337 -8.68 -17.04 -5.84
C VAL A 337 -9.26 -17.15 -7.23
N ASP A 338 -8.69 -16.42 -8.19
CA ASP A 338 -9.28 -16.23 -9.51
C ASP A 338 -8.96 -17.38 -10.49
N HIS A 339 -7.89 -18.16 -10.26
CA HIS A 339 -7.42 -19.28 -11.10
C HIS A 339 -7.17 -18.92 -12.58
N GLN A 340 -6.95 -17.64 -12.85
CA GLN A 340 -6.70 -17.07 -14.18
C GLN A 340 -5.86 -15.79 -14.02
N ASP A 341 -5.51 -15.11 -15.10
CA ASP A 341 -4.70 -13.89 -15.03
C ASP A 341 -5.48 -12.63 -14.58
N SER A 342 -6.78 -12.74 -14.28
CA SER A 342 -7.61 -11.62 -13.84
C SER A 342 -7.25 -11.09 -12.45
N TYR A 343 -6.54 -11.86 -11.62
CA TYR A 343 -6.11 -11.48 -10.27
C TYR A 343 -5.27 -10.20 -10.24
N VAL A 344 -4.67 -9.81 -11.37
CA VAL A 344 -3.90 -8.56 -11.53
C VAL A 344 -4.68 -7.43 -12.23
N THR A 345 -5.99 -7.60 -12.44
CA THR A 345 -6.84 -6.67 -13.19
C THR A 345 -7.90 -6.03 -12.30
N LYS A 346 -8.66 -5.07 -12.84
CA LYS A 346 -9.86 -4.50 -12.15
C LYS A 346 -10.91 -5.54 -11.79
N SER A 347 -10.86 -6.70 -12.46
CA SER A 347 -11.81 -7.79 -12.24
C SER A 347 -11.38 -8.77 -11.15
N GLY A 348 -10.12 -8.74 -10.73
CA GLY A 348 -9.56 -9.63 -9.71
C GLY A 348 -10.27 -9.47 -8.36
N SER A 349 -10.52 -10.59 -7.70
CA SER A 349 -11.53 -10.62 -6.64
C SER A 349 -11.13 -9.81 -5.40
N GLN A 350 -9.87 -9.94 -4.95
CA GLN A 350 -9.35 -9.12 -3.86
C GLN A 350 -9.14 -7.64 -4.26
N ILE A 351 -8.73 -7.37 -5.52
CA ILE A 351 -8.60 -6.00 -6.05
C ILE A 351 -9.96 -5.29 -6.02
N LYS A 352 -11.03 -5.97 -6.46
CA LYS A 352 -12.41 -5.45 -6.38
C LYS A 352 -12.81 -5.13 -4.96
N ALA A 353 -12.53 -6.02 -4.01
CA ALA A 353 -12.88 -5.80 -2.61
C ALA A 353 -12.17 -4.57 -2.04
N ILE A 354 -10.85 -4.44 -2.25
CA ILE A 354 -10.09 -3.25 -1.83
C ILE A 354 -10.64 -1.99 -2.49
N LYS A 355 -10.96 -2.05 -3.79
CA LYS A 355 -11.52 -0.90 -4.53
C LYS A 355 -12.88 -0.49 -3.98
N ALA A 356 -13.75 -1.44 -3.65
CA ALA A 356 -15.06 -1.17 -3.06
C ALA A 356 -14.94 -0.52 -1.68
N MET A 357 -13.98 -0.94 -0.85
CA MET A 357 -13.68 -0.27 0.42
C MET A 357 -13.19 1.16 0.22
N LEU A 358 -12.30 1.38 -0.75
CA LEU A 358 -11.81 2.70 -1.11
C LEU A 358 -12.95 3.60 -1.63
N ASP A 359 -13.83 3.06 -2.47
CA ASP A 359 -15.02 3.77 -2.96
C ASP A 359 -15.95 4.17 -1.82
N ALA A 360 -16.18 3.27 -0.86
CA ALA A 360 -17.00 3.58 0.31
C ALA A 360 -16.41 4.73 1.14
N LEU A 361 -15.10 4.73 1.40
CA LEU A 361 -14.42 5.81 2.12
C LEU A 361 -14.47 7.14 1.39
N THR A 362 -14.49 7.13 0.05
CA THR A 362 -14.42 8.33 -0.80
C THR A 362 -15.79 8.79 -1.31
N ALA A 363 -16.86 8.06 -0.99
CA ALA A 363 -18.23 8.35 -1.42
C ALA A 363 -18.80 9.70 -0.93
N GLY A 364 -18.20 10.28 0.12
CA GLY A 364 -18.59 11.59 0.66
C GLY A 364 -17.93 12.78 -0.05
N ALA A 365 -17.06 12.54 -1.04
CA ALA A 365 -16.34 13.59 -1.73
C ALA A 365 -17.24 14.33 -2.73
N ALA A 366 -17.40 15.64 -2.53
CA ALA A 366 -17.72 16.54 -3.63
C ALA A 366 -16.46 16.75 -4.49
N ALA A 367 -16.65 17.12 -5.77
CA ALA A 367 -15.54 17.52 -6.65
C ALA A 367 -14.62 18.54 -5.94
N PRO A 368 -13.30 18.49 -6.17
CA PRO A 368 -12.35 19.38 -5.49
C PRO A 368 -12.81 20.84 -5.60
N ALA A 369 -12.81 21.54 -4.45
CA ALA A 369 -13.05 22.97 -4.41
C ALA A 369 -11.96 23.67 -5.23
N GLY A 370 -12.38 24.71 -5.97
CA GLY A 370 -11.65 25.29 -7.11
C GLY A 370 -10.14 25.41 -6.93
N ALA A 371 -9.41 25.05 -7.98
CA ALA A 371 -7.97 25.09 -8.00
C ALA A 371 -7.45 26.48 -7.62
N THR A 372 -6.54 26.53 -6.67
CA THR A 372 -5.72 27.72 -6.43
C THR A 372 -4.79 27.92 -7.62
N ALA A 373 -4.77 29.16 -8.14
CA ALA A 373 -3.90 29.49 -9.26
C ALA A 373 -2.43 29.21 -8.87
N PRO A 374 -1.64 28.54 -9.73
CA PRO A 374 -0.23 28.30 -9.45
C PRO A 374 0.50 29.65 -9.31
N SER A 375 1.38 29.73 -8.32
CA SER A 375 2.19 30.93 -8.03
C SER A 375 3.67 30.63 -8.22
N LEU A 376 4.45 31.65 -8.58
CA LEU A 376 5.92 31.57 -8.69
C LEU A 376 6.62 31.79 -7.35
N SER A 377 6.01 31.44 -6.21
CA SER A 377 6.71 31.52 -4.93
C SER A 377 7.76 30.41 -4.82
N ALA A 378 8.86 30.69 -4.12
CA ALA A 378 9.86 29.68 -3.82
C ALA A 378 9.19 28.54 -3.03
N PRO A 379 9.41 27.27 -3.40
CA PRO A 379 8.98 26.15 -2.59
C PRO A 379 9.63 26.23 -1.21
N GLN A 380 8.89 25.80 -0.19
CA GLN A 380 9.35 25.86 1.20
C GLN A 380 9.58 24.47 1.77
N SER A 381 10.35 24.41 2.87
CA SER A 381 10.52 23.19 3.67
C SER A 381 11.08 22.01 2.87
N LEU A 382 11.95 22.27 1.89
CA LEU A 382 12.69 21.23 1.21
C LEU A 382 13.49 20.42 2.24
N THR A 383 13.40 19.10 2.14
CA THR A 383 14.09 18.19 3.04
C THR A 383 14.52 16.93 2.30
N VAL A 384 15.56 16.28 2.85
CA VAL A 384 15.95 14.92 2.48
C VAL A 384 15.19 13.98 3.41
N ILE A 385 14.25 13.21 2.86
CA ILE A 385 13.41 12.29 3.65
C ILE A 385 14.12 10.95 3.93
N ASP A 386 15.01 10.52 3.04
CA ASP A 386 15.88 9.36 3.22
C ASP A 386 17.04 9.37 2.22
N THR A 387 18.10 8.60 2.49
CA THR A 387 19.19 8.31 1.55
C THR A 387 19.51 6.83 1.53
N SER A 388 19.78 6.27 0.35
CA SER A 388 20.49 5.01 0.19
C SER A 388 21.98 5.27 -0.02
N ASP A 389 22.73 4.29 -0.48
CA ASP A 389 24.12 4.48 -0.93
C ASP A 389 24.21 5.24 -2.26
N SER A 390 23.15 5.21 -3.08
CA SER A 390 23.18 5.69 -4.46
C SER A 390 21.97 6.56 -4.83
N SER A 391 21.12 6.88 -3.87
CA SER A 391 19.91 7.69 -4.06
C SER A 391 19.57 8.54 -2.84
N ALA A 392 18.79 9.59 -3.07
CA ALA A 392 18.20 10.44 -2.04
C ALA A 392 16.73 10.71 -2.36
N GLY A 393 15.86 10.56 -1.36
CA GLY A 393 14.46 10.95 -1.44
C GLY A 393 14.31 12.40 -0.95
N LEU A 394 13.62 13.23 -1.72
CA LEU A 394 13.38 14.63 -1.41
C LEU A 394 11.87 14.89 -1.32
N ALA A 395 11.49 15.77 -0.40
CA ALA A 395 10.12 16.26 -0.29
C ALA A 395 10.10 17.75 0.10
N TRP A 396 9.09 18.47 -0.36
CA TRP A 396 8.87 19.88 -0.04
C TRP A 396 7.38 20.19 0.04
N SER A 397 7.02 21.38 0.53
CA SER A 397 5.63 21.82 0.56
C SER A 397 5.16 22.20 -0.84
N SER A 398 4.02 21.67 -1.28
CA SER A 398 3.47 22.03 -2.60
C SER A 398 3.05 23.50 -2.66
N VAL A 399 3.30 24.14 -3.80
CA VAL A 399 2.86 25.47 -4.16
C VAL A 399 1.70 25.32 -5.15
N GLY A 400 0.45 25.39 -4.69
CA GLY A 400 -0.75 25.21 -5.53
C GLY A 400 -1.01 23.76 -5.96
N ASP A 401 -2.00 23.57 -6.85
CA ASP A 401 -2.62 22.26 -7.11
C ASP A 401 -1.96 21.45 -8.24
N VAL A 402 -1.31 22.09 -9.22
CA VAL A 402 -0.48 21.40 -10.22
C VAL A 402 0.73 22.25 -10.57
N THR A 403 1.84 21.92 -9.93
CA THR A 403 3.10 22.60 -10.16
C THR A 403 4.15 21.59 -10.59
N THR A 404 4.79 21.90 -11.72
CA THR A 404 6.04 21.26 -12.13
C THR A 404 7.16 21.95 -11.39
N TYR A 405 8.08 21.19 -10.82
CA TYR A 405 9.25 21.71 -10.14
C TYR A 405 10.49 21.30 -10.90
N ARG A 406 11.47 22.19 -10.99
CA ARG A 406 12.83 21.84 -11.37
C ARG A 406 13.64 21.56 -10.13
N VAL A 407 14.39 20.47 -10.16
CA VAL A 407 15.28 20.06 -9.08
C VAL A 407 16.72 20.29 -9.52
N TRP A 408 17.49 20.95 -8.66
CA TRP A 408 18.93 21.10 -8.83
C TRP A 408 19.69 20.36 -7.76
N ARG A 409 20.86 19.86 -8.12
CA ARG A 409 21.82 19.20 -7.24
C ARG A 409 23.20 19.81 -7.38
N ALA A 410 23.87 20.04 -6.26
CA ALA A 410 25.30 20.31 -6.20
C ALA A 410 26.01 19.11 -5.55
N GLY A 411 27.09 18.66 -6.20
CA GLY A 411 27.97 17.63 -5.65
C GLY A 411 29.10 18.23 -4.82
N PRO A 412 30.19 17.47 -4.59
CA PRO A 412 31.37 17.95 -3.87
C PRO A 412 32.05 19.18 -4.49
N ASP A 413 31.84 19.43 -5.79
CA ASP A 413 32.32 20.62 -6.49
C ASP A 413 31.54 21.91 -6.13
N GLY A 414 30.40 21.76 -5.44
CA GLY A 414 29.55 22.86 -4.98
C GLY A 414 28.70 23.51 -6.07
N ALA A 415 28.80 23.07 -7.33
CA ALA A 415 28.10 23.68 -8.46
C ALA A 415 26.73 23.04 -8.69
N PHE A 416 25.67 23.84 -8.68
CA PHE A 416 24.31 23.35 -8.93
C PHE A 416 24.06 23.08 -10.42
N GLN A 417 23.58 21.87 -10.71
CA GLN A 417 23.12 21.43 -12.02
C GLN A 417 21.66 21.00 -11.95
N ALA A 418 20.88 21.26 -12.99
CA ALA A 418 19.51 20.75 -13.07
C ALA A 418 19.53 19.23 -13.32
N ILE A 419 18.79 18.46 -12.52
CA ILE A 419 18.78 16.98 -12.60
C ILE A 419 17.46 16.43 -13.12
N GLY A 420 16.40 17.24 -13.16
CA GLY A 420 15.12 16.85 -13.72
C GLY A 420 14.01 17.83 -13.34
N ASP A 421 12.92 17.70 -14.07
CA ASP A 421 11.65 18.33 -13.75
C ASP A 421 10.68 17.26 -13.22
N VAL A 422 9.76 17.64 -12.33
CA VAL A 422 8.83 16.69 -11.71
C VAL A 422 7.50 17.33 -11.37
N THR A 423 6.41 16.61 -11.59
CA THR A 423 5.08 17.01 -11.10
C THR A 423 4.90 16.54 -9.66
N GLY A 424 4.37 17.42 -8.81
CA GLY A 424 4.19 17.13 -7.38
C GLY A 424 5.44 17.40 -6.54
N ALA A 425 5.28 17.38 -5.23
CA ALA A 425 6.24 17.99 -4.30
C ALA A 425 7.26 17.01 -3.70
N SER A 426 7.73 16.07 -4.52
CA SER A 426 8.73 15.06 -4.13
C SER A 426 9.57 14.60 -5.32
N PHE A 427 10.80 14.17 -5.05
CA PHE A 427 11.75 13.70 -6.06
C PHE A 427 12.70 12.64 -5.50
N GLY A 428 12.83 11.50 -6.20
CA GLY A 428 13.88 10.51 -5.98
C GLY A 428 15.07 10.78 -6.89
N ASP A 429 16.16 11.27 -6.31
CA ASP A 429 17.43 11.46 -7.00
C ASP A 429 18.24 10.17 -6.95
N SER A 430 18.77 9.72 -8.09
CA SER A 430 19.50 8.45 -8.22
C SER A 430 20.81 8.63 -8.97
N GLY A 431 21.69 7.62 -8.90
CA GLY A 431 23.02 7.70 -9.50
C GLY A 431 23.99 8.55 -8.68
N LEU A 432 23.78 8.63 -7.36
CA LEU A 432 24.67 9.28 -6.42
C LEU A 432 25.84 8.37 -6.07
N ALA A 433 26.98 8.97 -5.70
CA ALA A 433 28.11 8.24 -5.17
C ALA A 433 27.88 7.93 -3.68
N PRO A 434 28.30 6.75 -3.17
CA PRO A 434 28.24 6.42 -1.75
C PRO A 434 29.05 7.38 -0.88
N GLN A 435 28.63 7.51 0.39
CA GLN A 435 29.30 8.35 1.40
C GLN A 435 29.62 9.78 0.94
N THR A 436 28.77 10.35 0.09
CA THR A 436 29.00 11.65 -0.53
C THR A 436 27.90 12.61 -0.13
N THR A 437 28.30 13.82 0.31
CA THR A 437 27.37 14.89 0.65
C THR A 437 26.95 15.64 -0.61
N TYR A 438 25.65 15.85 -0.74
CA TYR A 438 25.02 16.64 -1.80
C TYR A 438 24.16 17.74 -1.20
N ARG A 439 23.94 18.80 -1.99
CA ARG A 439 22.92 19.81 -1.70
C ARG A 439 21.87 19.83 -2.81
N TRP A 440 20.62 20.03 -2.45
CA TRP A 440 19.50 20.18 -3.37
C TRP A 440 18.75 21.46 -3.12
N ARG A 441 18.18 22.00 -4.19
CA ARG A 441 17.19 23.08 -4.14
C ARG A 441 16.14 22.85 -5.21
N VAL A 442 14.97 23.44 -5.03
CA VAL A 442 13.83 23.27 -5.93
C VAL A 442 13.20 24.61 -6.27
N SER A 443 12.59 24.72 -7.44
CA SER A 443 11.88 25.92 -7.89
C SER A 443 10.67 25.48 -8.68
N VAL A 444 9.61 26.26 -8.55
CA VAL A 444 8.44 26.16 -9.41
C VAL A 444 8.80 26.48 -10.87
N ILE A 445 8.30 25.69 -11.81
CA ILE A 445 8.27 26.01 -13.23
C ILE A 445 6.86 26.48 -13.59
N LEU A 446 6.75 27.71 -14.12
CA LEU A 446 5.49 28.24 -14.67
C LEU A 446 5.77 28.78 -16.07
N ASN A 447 4.99 28.34 -17.06
CA ASN A 447 5.15 28.73 -18.47
C ASN A 447 6.58 28.55 -19.02
N GLY A 448 7.28 27.50 -18.57
CA GLY A 448 8.65 27.18 -18.98
C GLY A 448 9.76 27.98 -18.28
N ALA A 449 9.41 28.95 -17.43
CA ALA A 449 10.37 29.72 -16.64
C ALA A 449 10.47 29.20 -15.20
N ALA A 450 11.69 29.11 -14.67
CA ALA A 450 11.94 28.77 -13.28
C ALA A 450 11.78 30.00 -12.38
N GLY A 451 11.00 29.86 -11.31
CA GLY A 451 10.90 30.83 -10.24
C GLY A 451 12.10 30.80 -9.28
N PRO A 452 12.04 31.59 -8.19
CA PRO A 452 13.04 31.55 -7.13
C PRO A 452 13.15 30.14 -6.53
N SER A 453 14.37 29.77 -6.14
CA SER A 453 14.64 28.48 -5.50
C SER A 453 14.29 28.51 -4.01
N SER A 454 13.96 27.35 -3.48
CA SER A 454 13.92 27.05 -2.05
C SER A 454 15.27 27.28 -1.39
N ASP A 455 15.27 27.26 -0.06
CA ASP A 455 16.50 27.00 0.70
C ASP A 455 17.09 25.63 0.30
N ASP A 456 18.40 25.49 0.50
CA ASP A 456 19.13 24.27 0.21
C ASP A 456 18.82 23.20 1.27
N ALA A 457 18.52 21.97 0.83
CA ALA A 457 18.56 20.78 1.69
C ALA A 457 19.88 20.05 1.47
N THR A 458 20.48 19.52 2.54
CA THR A 458 21.75 18.78 2.50
C THR A 458 21.54 17.36 3.01
N GLY A 459 22.21 16.40 2.39
CA GLY A 459 22.18 15.01 2.81
C GLY A 459 23.42 14.27 2.35
N THR A 460 23.76 13.18 3.04
CA THR A 460 24.91 12.33 2.74
C THR A 460 24.42 10.93 2.46
N THR A 461 24.78 10.37 1.31
CA THR A 461 24.47 8.98 0.97
C THR A 461 25.15 8.01 1.94
N ARG A 462 24.54 6.84 2.12
CA ARG A 462 25.07 5.77 2.96
C ARG A 462 26.28 5.11 2.29
N SER A 463 27.00 4.30 3.04
CA SER A 463 27.98 3.38 2.46
C SER A 463 27.27 2.28 1.67
N THR A 464 27.82 1.89 0.53
CA THR A 464 27.38 0.66 -0.15
C THR A 464 27.66 -0.53 0.77
N PRO A 465 26.63 -1.29 1.18
CA PRO A 465 26.87 -2.50 1.94
C PRO A 465 27.62 -3.51 1.07
N PRO A 466 28.46 -4.39 1.66
CA PRO A 466 29.11 -5.45 0.90
C PRO A 466 28.06 -6.35 0.22
N ARG A 467 28.47 -7.20 -0.71
CA ARG A 467 27.56 -8.19 -1.27
C ARG A 467 27.09 -9.13 -0.14
N CYS A 468 25.79 -9.34 -0.04
CA CYS A 468 25.21 -10.29 0.89
C CYS A 468 24.99 -11.64 0.21
N ASP A 469 25.91 -12.59 0.43
CA ASP A 469 25.81 -13.92 -0.15
C ASP A 469 24.88 -14.86 0.64
N ASP A 470 24.60 -14.54 1.91
CA ASP A 470 23.69 -15.29 2.79
C ASP A 470 22.76 -14.32 3.56
N PRO A 471 21.66 -13.86 2.92
CA PRO A 471 20.70 -12.97 3.56
C PRO A 471 20.16 -13.52 4.88
N GLY A 472 20.02 -12.63 5.86
CA GLY A 472 19.62 -12.97 7.24
C GLY A 472 20.80 -13.13 8.20
N SER A 473 22.01 -13.36 7.68
CA SER A 473 23.24 -13.45 8.48
C SER A 473 24.26 -12.36 8.15
N CYS A 474 24.02 -11.55 7.12
CA CYS A 474 24.96 -10.53 6.66
C CYS A 474 25.15 -9.41 7.71
N PRO A 475 26.39 -8.90 7.83
CA PRO A 475 26.70 -7.85 8.79
C PRO A 475 25.92 -6.57 8.45
N ILE A 476 25.20 -6.05 9.45
CA ILE A 476 24.48 -4.78 9.35
C ILE A 476 25.47 -3.66 9.64
N ALA A 477 25.67 -2.75 8.69
CA ALA A 477 26.18 -1.42 9.02
C ALA A 477 25.08 -0.71 9.82
N LYS A 478 25.38 -0.34 11.07
CA LYS A 478 24.45 0.43 11.92
C LYS A 478 24.12 1.78 11.32
#